data_AF-A0A965H309-F1
#
_entry.id   AF-A0A965H309-F1
#
_cell.length_a   1.000
_cell.length_b   1.000
_cell.length_c   1.000
_cell.angle_alpha   90.00
_cell.angle_beta   90.00
_cell.angle_gamma   90.00
#
_symmetry.space_group_name_H-M   'P 1'
#
loop_
_entity.id
_entity.type
_entity.pdbx_description
1 polymer ?
#
loop_
_entity_poly.entity_id
_entity_poly.type
_entity_poly.pdbx_seq_one_letter_code
_entity_poly.pdbx_strand_id
1 'polypeptide(L)'
;GYPGFSGVPWVAMAAPARTPRDILRKINADVNKILAIDEVRQNFQTLGSEPLIMDLDQLASFVRAETAKWAQAVKASGAKAE
;
A
#
# COMPACT_ATOMS: atom_id res chain seq x y z
N GLY A 1 -17.18 12.10 8.39
CA GLY A 1 -15.86 12.11 7.73
C GLY A 1 -15.25 13.49 7.87
N TYR A 2 -13.92 13.59 7.93
CA TYR A 2 -13.23 14.89 7.91
C TYR A 2 -13.20 15.40 6.46
N PRO A 3 -13.64 16.65 6.17
CA PRO A 3 -13.68 17.16 4.81
C PRO A 3 -12.33 17.03 4.09
N GLY A 4 -12.32 16.41 2.91
CA GLY A 4 -11.10 16.19 2.11
C GLY A 4 -10.21 15.03 2.56
N PHE A 5 -10.56 14.29 3.63
CA PHE A 5 -9.80 13.14 4.09
C PHE A 5 -10.48 11.82 3.69
N SER A 6 -9.75 10.99 2.94
CA SER A 6 -10.16 9.63 2.61
C SER A 6 -9.22 8.62 3.28
N GLY A 7 -9.79 7.82 4.17
CA GLY A 7 -9.08 6.82 4.97
C GLY A 7 -9.30 5.39 4.46
N VAL A 8 -9.10 5.17 3.16
CA VAL A 8 -9.16 3.81 2.60
C VAL A 8 -8.00 2.99 3.18
N PRO A 9 -8.26 1.87 3.88
CA PRO A 9 -7.21 1.01 4.39
C PRO A 9 -6.46 0.36 3.24
N TRP A 10 -5.16 0.16 3.42
CA TRP A 10 -4.31 -0.49 2.43
C TRP A 10 -3.29 -1.38 3.12
N VAL A 11 -2.79 -2.36 2.37
CA VAL A 11 -1.74 -3.28 2.80
C VAL A 11 -0.66 -3.33 1.73
N ALA A 12 0.58 -3.48 2.15
CA ALA A 12 1.73 -3.66 1.27
C ALA A 12 2.73 -4.63 1.88
N MET A 13 3.51 -5.31 1.04
CA MET A 13 4.63 -6.12 1.50
C MET A 13 5.87 -5.27 1.72
N ALA A 14 6.59 -5.57 2.79
CA ALA A 14 7.86 -4.95 3.14
C ALA A 14 8.96 -6.02 3.29
N ALA A 15 10.20 -5.60 3.11
CA ALA A 15 11.38 -6.43 3.27
C ALA A 15 12.43 -5.68 4.12
N PRO A 16 13.42 -6.38 4.72
CA PRO A 16 14.50 -5.74 5.46
C PRO A 16 15.21 -4.65 4.64
N ALA A 17 15.60 -3.54 5.28
CA ALA A 17 16.12 -2.35 4.61
C ALA A 17 17.37 -2.61 3.74
N ARG A 18 18.15 -3.65 4.04
CA ARG A 18 19.37 -4.03 3.31
C ARG A 18 19.15 -5.14 2.28
N THR A 19 17.89 -5.45 1.94
CA THR A 19 17.59 -6.44 0.89
C THR A 19 18.09 -5.91 -0.46
N PRO A 20 18.86 -6.70 -1.23
CA PRO A 20 19.34 -6.28 -2.55
C PRO A 20 18.20 -5.88 -3.50
N ARG A 21 18.39 -4.81 -4.28
CA ARG A 21 17.34 -4.26 -5.16
C ARG A 21 16.90 -5.24 -6.25
N ASP A 22 17.79 -6.09 -6.73
CA ASP A 22 17.47 -7.14 -7.72
C ASP A 22 16.51 -8.19 -7.15
N ILE A 23 16.70 -8.60 -5.89
CA ILE A 23 15.77 -9.50 -5.18
C ILE A 23 14.41 -8.81 -5.00
N LEU A 24 14.39 -7.54 -4.58
CA LEU A 24 13.15 -6.77 -4.45
C LEU A 24 12.40 -6.67 -5.79
N ARG A 25 13.12 -6.42 -6.89
CA ARG A 25 12.53 -6.35 -8.23
C ARG A 25 11.91 -7.69 -8.64
N LYS A 26 12.60 -8.80 -8.38
CA LYS A 26 12.07 -10.13 -8.69
C LYS A 26 10.78 -10.41 -7.92
N ILE A 27 10.79 -10.17 -6.61
CA ILE A 27 9.61 -10.38 -5.75
C ILE A 27 8.45 -9.49 -6.21
N ASN A 28 8.68 -8.19 -6.45
CA ASN A 28 7.64 -7.27 -6.92
C ASN A 28 7.07 -7.70 -8.27
N ALA A 29 7.92 -8.14 -9.21
CA ALA A 29 7.46 -8.61 -10.51
C ALA A 29 6.59 -9.88 -10.40
N ASP A 30 6.99 -10.85 -9.58
CA ASP A 30 6.24 -12.09 -9.40
C ASP A 30 4.89 -11.82 -8.70
N VAL A 31 4.86 -10.93 -7.71
CA VAL A 31 3.64 -10.50 -7.03
C VAL A 31 2.70 -9.77 -7.98
N ASN A 32 3.21 -8.82 -8.77
CA ASN A 32 2.40 -8.07 -9.73
C ASN A 32 1.77 -9.00 -10.78
N LYS A 33 2.48 -10.06 -11.20
CA LYS A 33 1.91 -11.09 -12.07
C LYS A 33 0.76 -11.83 -11.38
N ILE A 34 0.91 -12.23 -10.12
CA ILE A 34 -0.13 -12.93 -9.37
C ILE A 34 -1.36 -12.04 -9.19
N LEU A 35 -1.18 -10.77 -8.81
CA LEU A 35 -2.28 -9.82 -8.65
C LEU A 35 -3.01 -9.50 -9.97
N ALA A 36 -2.37 -9.75 -11.11
CA ALA A 36 -2.97 -9.59 -12.43
C ALA A 36 -3.84 -10.78 -12.87
N ILE A 37 -3.75 -11.94 -12.19
CA ILE A 37 -4.57 -13.12 -12.49
C ILE A 37 -6.04 -12.82 -12.13
N ASP A 38 -6.96 -13.10 -13.06
CA ASP A 38 -8.37 -12.75 -12.91
C ASP A 38 -9.02 -13.40 -11.68
N GLU A 39 -8.72 -14.67 -11.42
CA GLU A 39 -9.19 -15.38 -10.22
C GLU A 39 -8.72 -14.68 -8.93
N VAL A 40 -7.47 -14.21 -8.90
CA VAL A 40 -6.94 -13.45 -7.75
C VAL A 40 -7.65 -12.12 -7.61
N ARG A 41 -7.83 -11.37 -8.71
CA ARG A 41 -8.56 -10.09 -8.68
C ARG A 41 -10.00 -10.27 -8.17
N GLN A 42 -10.70 -11.29 -8.66
CA GLN A 42 -12.05 -11.62 -8.20
C GLN A 42 -12.07 -11.95 -6.70
N ASN A 43 -11.08 -12.71 -6.20
CA ASN A 43 -10.96 -13.01 -4.78
C ASN A 43 -10.72 -11.76 -3.92
N PHE A 44 -9.97 -10.77 -4.40
CA PHE A 44 -9.85 -9.49 -3.70
C PHE A 44 -11.18 -8.73 -3.69
N GLN A 45 -11.90 -8.73 -4.82
CA GLN A 45 -13.20 -8.05 -4.94
C GLN A 45 -14.27 -8.67 -4.03
N THR A 46 -14.29 -9.99 -3.84
CA THR A 46 -15.20 -10.63 -2.87
C THR A 46 -14.89 -10.24 -1.43
N LEU A 47 -13.64 -9.86 -1.14
CA LEU A 47 -13.19 -9.31 0.14
C LEU A 47 -13.37 -7.78 0.23
N GLY A 48 -14.02 -7.15 -0.75
CA GLY A 48 -14.23 -5.70 -0.78
C GLY A 48 -12.95 -4.90 -1.00
N SER A 49 -11.91 -5.52 -1.57
CA SER A 49 -10.60 -4.93 -1.84
C SER A 49 -10.31 -4.94 -3.35
N GLU A 50 -9.39 -4.09 -3.79
CA GLU A 50 -8.90 -4.08 -5.17
C GLU A 50 -7.37 -4.19 -5.17
N PRO A 51 -6.76 -5.09 -5.95
CA PRO A 51 -5.31 -5.18 -6.05
C PRO A 51 -4.69 -3.88 -6.57
N LEU A 52 -3.72 -3.34 -5.83
CA LEU A 52 -2.90 -2.22 -6.30
C LEU A 52 -1.60 -2.75 -6.90
N ILE A 53 -1.49 -2.70 -8.23
CA ILE A 53 -0.29 -3.11 -8.96
C ILE A 53 0.61 -1.88 -9.11
N MET A 54 1.75 -1.90 -8.43
CA MET A 54 2.73 -0.81 -8.45
C MET A 54 4.14 -1.38 -8.61
N ASP A 55 5.02 -0.61 -9.26
CA ASP A 55 6.45 -0.85 -9.15
C ASP A 55 6.99 -0.42 -7.77
N LEU A 56 8.28 -0.71 -7.52
CA LEU A 56 8.92 -0.41 -6.23
C LEU A 56 8.94 1.10 -5.90
N ASP A 57 9.16 1.96 -6.90
CA ASP A 57 9.31 3.40 -6.68
C ASP A 57 7.93 4.09 -6.54
N GLN A 58 6.92 3.58 -7.25
CA GLN A 58 5.51 3.92 -7.08
C GLN A 58 5.03 3.55 -5.68
N LEU A 59 5.28 2.32 -5.23
CA LEU A 59 4.91 1.89 -3.87
C LEU A 59 5.61 2.75 -2.81
N ALA A 60 6.91 3.04 -2.97
CA ALA A 60 7.63 3.91 -2.05
C ALA A 60 7.03 5.34 -2.01
N SER A 61 6.59 5.85 -3.15
CA SER A 61 5.94 7.16 -3.26
C SER A 61 4.56 7.16 -2.60
N PHE A 62 3.78 6.10 -2.81
CA PHE A 62 2.48 5.90 -2.17
C PHE A 62 2.59 5.87 -0.64
N VAL A 63 3.52 5.07 -0.09
CA VAL A 63 3.75 4.99 1.36
C VAL A 63 4.13 6.36 1.96
N ARG A 64 4.99 7.14 1.27
CA ARG A 64 5.33 8.50 1.71
C ARG A 64 4.11 9.43 1.73
N ALA A 65 3.29 9.39 0.68
CA ALA A 65 2.09 10.21 0.58
C ALA A 65 1.06 9.85 1.65
N GLU A 66 0.81 8.56 1.86
CA GLU A 66 -0.11 8.06 2.88
C GLU A 66 0.38 8.43 4.28
N THR A 67 1.68 8.29 4.56
CA THR A 67 2.27 8.69 5.84
C THR A 67 2.07 10.19 6.10
N ALA A 68 2.30 11.04 5.11
CA ALA A 68 2.07 12.48 5.23
C ALA A 68 0.58 12.82 5.48
N LYS A 69 -0.33 12.17 4.74
CA LYS A 69 -1.78 12.33 4.88
C LYS A 69 -2.25 11.96 6.30
N TRP A 70 -1.81 10.80 6.80
CA TRP A 70 -2.19 10.32 8.13
C TRP A 70 -1.55 11.15 9.26
N ALA A 71 -0.31 11.62 9.09
CA ALA A 71 0.32 12.51 10.05
C ALA A 71 -0.46 13.83 10.22
N GLN A 72 -0.96 14.41 9.12
CA GLN A 72 -1.82 15.60 9.18
C GLN A 72 -3.13 15.31 9.92
N ALA A 73 -3.77 14.18 9.63
CA ALA A 73 -5.02 13.79 10.29
C ALA A 73 -4.85 13.58 11.79
N VAL A 74 -3.78 12.88 12.22
CA VAL A 74 -3.45 12.69 13.64
C VAL A 74 -3.21 14.02 14.34
N LYS A 75 -2.45 14.93 13.71
CA LYS A 75 -2.20 16.27 14.27
C LYS A 75 -3.48 17.09 14.40
N ALA A 76 -4.36 17.03 13.40
CA ALA A 76 -5.61 17.78 13.39
C ALA A 76 -6.63 17.24 14.40
N SER A 77 -6.67 15.93 14.63
CA SER A 77 -7.60 15.31 15.57
C SER A 77 -7.13 15.35 17.03
N GLY A 78 -5.82 15.54 17.27
CA GLY A 78 -5.22 15.41 18.60
C GLY A 78 -5.06 13.96 19.07
N ALA A 79 -5.26 12.99 18.18
CA ALA A 79 -5.07 11.57 18.48
C ALA A 79 -3.61 11.27 18.87
N LYS A 80 -3.43 10.29 19.75
CA LYS A 80 -2.12 9.79 20.19
C LYS A 80 -2.13 8.28 20.15
N ALA A 81 -0.98 7.67 19.90
CA ALA A 81 -0.78 6.27 20.26
C ALA A 81 -0.73 6.19 21.79
N GLU A 82 -1.50 5.27 22.37
CA GLU A 82 -1.45 4.98 23.82
C GLU A 82 -0.12 4.34 24.23
#